data_AF-A0A853LHI6-F1
#
_entry.id   AF-A0A853LHI6-F1
#
_cell.length_a   1.000
_cell.length_b   1.000
_cell.length_c   1.000
_cell.angle_alpha   90.00
_cell.angle_beta   90.00
_cell.angle_gamma   90.00
#
_symmetry.space_group_name_H-M   'P 1'
#
loop_
_entity.id
_entity.type
_entity.pdbx_description
1 polymer ?
#
loop_
_entity_poly.entity_id
_entity_poly.type
_entity_poly.pdbx_seq_one_letter_code
_entity_poly.pdbx_strand_id
1 'polypeptide(L)'
;MSRIDVVLRSARRRLQRLPASEVPRALRRGAVLVDIRPQAQRFREGEIPGALVVERNVLEWRCDPTSDAKLPEAVGDDVEWVIVCSEGYTSSLAAAALLDIGLHRSTDVIGGYHALAGAGVLDQLAGGRLTPGPGVLAGAGTPERRWL
;
A
#
# COMPACT_ATOMS: atom_id res chain seq x y z
N MET A 1 -24.36 -7.22 13.98
CA MET A 1 -23.12 -6.63 13.41
C MET A 1 -21.98 -6.95 14.36
N SER A 2 -20.86 -7.51 13.87
CA SER A 2 -19.75 -7.88 14.75
C SER A 2 -18.98 -6.65 15.24
N ARG A 3 -18.20 -6.79 16.32
CA ARG A 3 -17.35 -5.69 16.81
C ARG A 3 -16.37 -5.21 15.76
N ILE A 4 -15.80 -6.13 14.98
CA ILE A 4 -14.86 -5.77 13.93
C ILE A 4 -15.54 -5.07 12.76
N ASP A 5 -16.79 -5.42 12.42
CA ASP A 5 -17.55 -4.67 11.41
C ASP A 5 -17.77 -3.21 11.84
N VAL A 6 -18.02 -2.98 13.15
CA VAL A 6 -18.18 -1.62 13.70
C VAL A 6 -16.89 -0.83 13.54
N VAL A 7 -15.75 -1.43 13.93
CA VAL A 7 -14.42 -0.80 13.78
C VAL A 7 -14.12 -0.52 12.31
N LEU A 8 -14.33 -1.49 11.43
CA LEU A 8 -14.10 -1.32 9.99
C LEU A 8 -14.98 -0.23 9.39
N ARG A 9 -16.27 -0.18 9.78
CA ARG A 9 -17.17 0.88 9.32
C ARG A 9 -16.67 2.26 9.79
N SER A 10 -16.25 2.38 11.05
CA SER A 10 -15.69 3.64 11.57
C SER A 10 -14.40 4.04 10.86
N ALA A 11 -13.49 3.10 10.61
CA ALA A 11 -12.27 3.34 9.84
C ALA A 11 -12.61 3.88 8.44
N ARG A 12 -13.50 3.20 7.70
CA ARG A 12 -13.88 3.59 6.34
C ARG A 12 -14.53 4.96 6.22
N ARG A 13 -15.17 5.48 7.28
CA ARG A 13 -15.73 6.85 7.29
C ARG A 13 -14.66 7.94 7.30
N ARG A 14 -13.44 7.61 7.74
CA ARG A 14 -12.30 8.53 7.80
C ARG A 14 -11.52 8.56 6.48
N LEU A 15 -11.81 7.64 5.55
CA LEU A 15 -11.03 7.43 4.33
C LEU A 15 -11.81 7.92 3.10
N GLN A 16 -11.10 8.55 2.17
CA GLN A 16 -11.55 8.73 0.78
C GLN A 16 -11.10 7.51 -0.03
N ARG A 17 -11.83 6.40 0.09
CA ARG A 17 -11.44 5.11 -0.49
C ARG A 17 -11.46 5.15 -2.02
N LEU A 18 -10.42 4.58 -2.65
CA LEU A 18 -10.29 4.61 -4.10
C LEU A 18 -11.00 3.42 -4.77
N PRO A 19 -11.85 3.66 -5.79
CA PRO A 19 -12.21 2.63 -6.75
C PRO A 19 -10.97 2.09 -7.45
N ALA A 20 -10.95 0.79 -7.77
CA ALA A 20 -9.82 0.15 -8.43
C ALA A 20 -9.39 0.87 -9.74
N SER A 21 -10.37 1.32 -10.53
CA SER A 21 -10.15 2.05 -11.79
C SER A 21 -9.45 3.41 -11.62
N GLU A 22 -9.45 3.99 -10.41
CA GLU A 22 -8.81 5.28 -10.16
C GLU A 22 -7.35 5.15 -9.73
N VAL A 23 -6.89 3.94 -9.38
CA VAL A 23 -5.51 3.69 -8.95
C VAL A 23 -4.49 4.16 -9.98
N PRO A 24 -4.61 3.89 -11.31
CA PRO A 24 -3.67 4.43 -12.29
C PRO A 24 -3.58 5.96 -12.28
N ARG A 25 -4.71 6.65 -12.05
CA ARG A 25 -4.72 8.12 -11.91
C ARG A 25 -4.04 8.56 -10.62
N ALA A 26 -4.11 7.76 -9.55
CA ALA A 26 -3.39 7.99 -8.30
C ALA A 26 -1.89 7.93 -8.47
N LEU A 27 -1.39 6.90 -9.15
CA LEU A 27 0.04 6.78 -9.39
C LEU A 27 0.57 7.93 -10.25
N ARG A 28 -0.19 8.36 -11.28
CA ARG A 28 0.20 9.51 -12.11
C ARG A 28 0.29 10.84 -11.36
N ARG A 29 -0.43 11.01 -10.23
CA ARG A 29 -0.32 12.20 -9.37
C ARG A 29 0.70 12.04 -8.24
N GLY A 30 1.44 10.93 -8.21
CA GLY A 30 2.51 10.68 -7.24
C GLY A 30 2.09 9.87 -6.00
N ALA A 31 0.93 9.21 -6.01
CA ALA A 31 0.55 8.30 -4.93
C ALA A 31 1.45 7.06 -4.89
N VAL A 32 1.69 6.53 -3.69
CA VAL A 32 2.51 5.33 -3.46
C VAL A 32 1.60 4.16 -3.17
N LEU A 33 1.62 3.16 -4.06
CA LEU A 33 0.84 1.94 -3.90
C LEU A 33 1.59 0.97 -2.98
N VAL A 34 0.92 0.49 -1.93
CA VAL A 34 1.52 -0.42 -0.95
C VAL A 34 0.71 -1.70 -0.85
N ASP A 35 1.32 -2.83 -1.15
CA ASP A 35 0.74 -4.16 -0.97
C ASP A 35 1.13 -4.72 0.41
N ILE A 36 0.12 -4.84 1.28
CA ILE A 36 0.28 -5.32 2.65
C ILE A 36 -0.03 -6.81 2.82
N ARG A 37 -0.25 -7.54 1.72
CA ARG A 37 -0.55 -8.96 1.76
C ARG A 37 0.69 -9.77 2.16
N PRO A 38 0.52 -10.79 3.03
CA PRO A 38 1.59 -11.73 3.33
C PRO A 38 2.15 -12.38 2.06
N GLN A 39 3.44 -12.71 2.05
CA GLN A 39 4.09 -13.36 0.89
C GLN A 39 3.31 -14.57 0.35
N ALA A 40 2.81 -15.46 1.22
CA ALA A 40 2.05 -16.64 0.81
C ALA A 40 0.73 -16.31 0.09
N GLN A 41 0.14 -15.15 0.37
CA GLN A 41 -1.06 -14.69 -0.32
C GLN A 41 -0.71 -14.11 -1.69
N ARG A 42 0.34 -13.28 -1.78
CA ARG A 42 0.85 -12.76 -3.05
C ARG A 42 1.31 -13.86 -4.00
N PHE A 43 1.91 -14.93 -3.46
CA PHE A 43 2.30 -16.10 -4.26
C PHE A 43 1.09 -16.80 -4.91
N ARG A 44 -0.06 -16.85 -4.21
CA ARG A 44 -1.28 -17.49 -4.72
C ARG A 44 -2.10 -16.60 -5.65
N GLU A 45 -2.22 -15.32 -5.30
CA GLU A 45 -3.08 -14.38 -6.00
C GLU A 45 -2.36 -13.70 -7.16
N GLY A 46 -1.06 -13.44 -7.02
CA GLY A 46 -0.25 -12.63 -7.94
C GLY A 46 0.22 -11.32 -7.31
N GLU A 47 1.23 -10.72 -7.92
CA GLU A 47 1.80 -9.44 -7.48
C GLU A 47 1.06 -8.24 -8.11
N ILE A 48 1.25 -7.06 -7.52
CA ILE A 48 0.75 -5.79 -8.06
C ILE A 48 1.94 -5.05 -8.68
N PRO A 49 2.00 -4.90 -10.01
CA PRO A 49 3.09 -4.18 -10.66
C PRO A 49 3.24 -2.75 -10.10
N GLY A 50 4.48 -2.40 -9.71
CA GLY A 50 4.81 -1.08 -9.19
C GLY A 50 4.39 -0.81 -7.74
N ALA A 51 3.79 -1.77 -7.03
CA ALA A 51 3.50 -1.62 -5.61
C ALA A 51 4.74 -1.91 -4.75
N LEU A 52 4.92 -1.11 -3.69
CA LEU A 52 5.84 -1.44 -2.61
C LEU A 52 5.25 -2.56 -1.77
N VAL A 53 6.03 -3.60 -1.52
CA VAL A 53 5.62 -4.70 -0.65
C VAL A 53 6.02 -4.37 0.78
N VAL A 54 5.04 -4.11 1.63
CA VAL A 54 5.24 -3.80 3.05
C VAL A 54 4.19 -4.57 3.83
N GLU A 55 4.55 -5.70 4.43
CA GLU A 55 3.57 -6.48 5.18
C GLU A 55 2.95 -5.67 6.34
N ARG A 56 1.70 -5.99 6.66
CA ARG A 56 0.89 -5.20 7.61
C ARG A 56 1.58 -4.95 8.96
N ASN A 57 2.37 -5.92 9.42
CA ASN A 57 3.02 -5.92 10.73
C ASN A 57 4.06 -4.81 10.91
N VAL A 58 4.59 -4.24 9.82
CA VAL A 58 5.64 -3.21 9.88
C VAL A 58 5.21 -1.86 9.30
N LEU A 59 3.96 -1.75 8.85
CA LEU A 59 3.53 -0.66 7.99
C LEU A 59 3.74 0.73 8.62
N GLU A 60 3.33 0.92 9.88
CA GLU A 60 3.31 2.21 10.55
C GLU A 60 4.69 2.86 10.57
N TRP A 61 5.71 2.18 11.09
CA TRP A 61 7.06 2.75 11.19
C TRP A 61 7.83 2.75 9.86
N ARG A 62 7.35 2.02 8.85
CA ARG A 62 7.89 2.09 7.49
C ARG A 62 7.34 3.32 6.74
N CYS A 63 6.10 3.72 7.01
CA CYS A 63 5.48 4.89 6.36
C CYS A 63 5.69 6.22 7.10
N ASP A 64 6.05 6.17 8.39
CA ASP A 64 6.31 7.36 9.22
C ASP A 64 7.61 8.09 8.78
N PRO A 65 7.54 9.35 8.32
CA PRO A 65 8.71 10.12 7.89
C PRO A 65 9.70 10.46 9.02
N THR A 66 9.27 10.34 10.28
CA THR A 66 10.08 10.58 11.49
C THR A 66 10.77 9.32 12.01
N SER A 67 10.41 8.15 11.50
CA SER A 67 10.98 6.86 11.90
C SER A 67 12.37 6.63 11.30
N ASP A 68 13.29 6.08 12.11
CA ASP A 68 14.61 5.64 11.64
C ASP A 68 14.55 4.47 10.64
N ALA A 69 13.47 3.70 10.67
CA ALA A 69 13.25 2.53 9.80
C ALA A 69 12.40 2.85 8.56
N LYS A 70 12.14 4.13 8.30
CA LYS A 70 11.24 4.56 7.23
C LYS A 70 11.68 4.11 5.84
N LEU A 71 10.71 4.01 4.94
CA LEU A 71 10.95 3.83 3.52
C LEU A 71 11.48 5.13 2.91
N PRO A 72 12.26 5.05 1.81
CA PRO A 72 12.69 6.23 1.06
C PRO A 72 11.52 7.13 0.61
N GLU A 73 10.36 6.54 0.33
CA GLU A 73 9.15 7.23 -0.09
C GLU A 73 8.45 8.01 1.04
N ALA A 74 8.77 7.72 2.31
CA ALA A 74 8.25 8.43 3.48
C ALA A 74 8.96 9.77 3.67
N VAL A 75 8.79 10.68 2.71
CA VAL A 75 9.45 12.00 2.67
C VAL A 75 8.73 13.09 3.47
N GLY A 76 7.49 12.83 3.91
CA GLY A 76 6.69 13.75 4.72
C GLY A 76 5.25 13.30 4.87
N ASP A 77 4.45 14.05 5.63
CA ASP A 77 3.06 13.71 5.96
C ASP A 77 2.11 13.79 4.75
N ASP A 78 2.53 14.50 3.69
CA ASP A 78 1.78 14.71 2.45
C ASP A 78 1.90 13.55 1.44
N VAL A 79 2.57 12.45 1.79
CA VAL A 79 2.65 11.26 0.92
C VAL A 79 1.27 10.58 0.85
N GLU A 80 0.76 10.41 -0.37
CA GLU A 80 -0.50 9.70 -0.59
C GLU A 80 -0.27 8.18 -0.61
N TRP A 81 -0.35 7.56 0.57
CA TRP A 81 -0.25 6.12 0.73
C TRP A 81 -1.56 5.43 0.33
N VAL A 82 -1.53 4.62 -0.72
CA VAL A 82 -2.68 3.82 -1.18
C VAL A 82 -2.44 2.36 -0.79
N ILE A 83 -3.13 1.92 0.26
CA ILE A 83 -2.91 0.60 0.87
C ILE A 83 -3.82 -0.45 0.21
N VAL A 84 -3.23 -1.58 -0.17
CA VAL A 84 -3.93 -2.70 -0.79
C VAL A 84 -3.71 -3.97 0.01
N CYS A 85 -4.81 -4.61 0.37
CA CYS A 85 -4.83 -6.02 0.78
C CYS A 85 -5.62 -6.82 -0.26
N SER A 86 -5.94 -8.08 0.03
CA SER A 86 -6.66 -8.93 -0.93
C SER A 86 -8.06 -8.42 -1.28
N GLU A 87 -8.91 -8.13 -0.29
CA GLU A 87 -10.33 -7.74 -0.53
C GLU A 87 -10.73 -6.34 0.00
N GLY A 88 -9.78 -5.51 0.40
CA GLY A 88 -10.08 -4.16 0.92
C GLY A 88 -10.62 -4.12 2.36
N TYR A 89 -10.38 -5.18 3.15
CA TYR A 89 -10.75 -5.26 4.57
C TYR A 89 -9.62 -4.74 5.46
N THR A 90 -8.49 -5.47 5.48
CA THR A 90 -7.32 -5.14 6.30
C THR A 90 -6.69 -3.81 5.90
N SER A 91 -6.71 -3.47 4.60
CA SER A 91 -6.18 -2.21 4.10
C SER A 91 -6.93 -0.98 4.64
N SER A 92 -8.25 -1.06 4.84
CA SER A 92 -9.00 0.04 5.47
C SER A 92 -8.55 0.26 6.92
N LEU A 93 -8.32 -0.81 7.67
CA LEU A 93 -7.83 -0.72 9.05
C LEU A 93 -6.40 -0.18 9.10
N ALA A 94 -5.57 -0.61 8.16
CA ALA A 94 -4.19 -0.17 8.02
C ALA A 94 -4.08 1.33 7.66
N ALA A 95 -4.84 1.77 6.66
CA ALA A 95 -4.90 3.18 6.27
C ALA A 95 -5.39 4.06 7.42
N ALA A 96 -6.36 3.60 8.22
CA ALA A 96 -6.81 4.34 9.40
C ALA A 96 -5.72 4.44 10.49
N ALA A 97 -4.92 3.40 10.69
CA ALA A 97 -3.76 3.46 11.60
C ALA A 97 -2.69 4.46 11.12
N LEU A 98 -2.49 4.58 9.80
CA LEU A 98 -1.62 5.60 9.23
C LEU A 98 -2.16 7.02 9.45
N LEU A 99 -3.48 7.22 9.37
CA LEU A 99 -4.10 8.50 9.76
C LEU A 99 -3.87 8.82 11.24
N ASP A 100 -3.88 7.81 12.13
CA ASP A 100 -3.69 8.00 13.57
C ASP A 100 -2.29 8.51 13.93
N ILE A 101 -1.29 8.27 13.07
CA ILE A 101 0.08 8.78 13.22
C ILE A 101 0.37 10.03 12.38
N GLY A 102 -0.66 10.66 11.79
CA GLY A 102 -0.53 11.95 11.10
C GLY A 102 -0.38 11.88 9.57
N LEU A 103 -0.33 10.69 8.97
CA LEU A 103 -0.23 10.51 7.51
C LEU A 103 -1.58 10.72 6.83
N HIS A 104 -2.00 11.98 6.79
CA HIS A 104 -3.38 12.40 6.53
C HIS A 104 -3.91 12.07 5.11
N ARG A 105 -3.03 11.71 4.16
CA ARG A 105 -3.41 11.30 2.80
C ARG A 105 -3.48 9.77 2.61
N SER A 106 -3.36 8.99 3.68
CA SER A 106 -3.51 7.54 3.61
C SER A 106 -4.94 7.10 3.27
N THR A 107 -5.06 6.18 2.33
CA THR A 107 -6.34 5.59 1.92
C THR A 107 -6.16 4.13 1.49
N ASP A 108 -7.25 3.46 1.11
CA ASP A 108 -7.22 2.10 0.59
C ASP A 108 -8.00 1.93 -0.72
N VAL A 109 -7.82 0.78 -1.35
CA VAL A 109 -8.57 0.39 -2.56
C VAL A 109 -9.80 -0.41 -2.18
N ILE A 110 -10.97 0.02 -2.67
CA ILE A 110 -12.23 -0.71 -2.53
C ILE A 110 -12.10 -2.07 -3.23
N GLY A 111 -12.28 -3.15 -2.47
CA GLY A 111 -12.19 -4.52 -2.98
C GLY A 111 -10.76 -5.04 -3.19
N GLY A 112 -9.73 -4.25 -2.84
CA GLY A 112 -8.34 -4.69 -2.80
C GLY A 112 -7.79 -5.21 -4.14
N TYR A 113 -6.86 -6.17 -4.05
CA TYR A 113 -6.27 -6.86 -5.19
C TYR A 113 -7.32 -7.44 -6.14
N HIS A 114 -8.36 -8.09 -5.61
CA HIS A 114 -9.39 -8.72 -6.44
C HIS A 114 -10.13 -7.69 -7.32
N ALA A 115 -10.38 -6.50 -6.81
CA ALA A 115 -10.98 -5.43 -7.61
C ALA A 115 -10.02 -4.87 -8.67
N LEU A 116 -8.71 -4.77 -8.37
CA LEU A 116 -7.71 -4.38 -9.36
C LEU A 116 -7.61 -5.40 -10.49
N ALA A 117 -7.58 -6.69 -10.16
CA ALA A 117 -7.58 -7.78 -11.13
C ALA A 117 -8.86 -7.78 -11.97
N GLY A 118 -10.03 -7.73 -11.32
CA GLY A 118 -11.32 -7.74 -12.01
C GLY A 118 -11.57 -6.53 -12.90
N ALA A 119 -10.94 -5.39 -12.61
CA ALA A 119 -11.02 -4.18 -13.42
C ALA A 119 -9.93 -4.10 -14.53
N GLY A 120 -9.08 -5.12 -14.68
CA GLY A 120 -7.97 -5.13 -15.65
C GLY A 120 -6.88 -4.09 -15.33
N VAL A 121 -6.82 -3.60 -14.10
CA VAL A 121 -5.86 -2.56 -13.68
C VAL A 121 -4.45 -3.14 -13.59
N LEU A 122 -4.30 -4.40 -13.17
CA LEU A 122 -2.98 -5.05 -13.09
C LEU A 122 -2.26 -5.06 -14.44
N ASP A 123 -2.98 -5.33 -15.54
CA ASP A 123 -2.43 -5.31 -16.89
C ASP A 123 -2.03 -3.89 -17.32
N GLN A 124 -2.83 -2.88 -16.97
CA GLN A 124 -2.50 -1.47 -17.23
C GLN A 124 -1.22 -1.06 -16.49
N LEU A 125 -1.07 -1.50 -15.24
CA LEU A 125 0.13 -1.22 -14.43
C LEU A 125 1.37 -1.96 -14.97
N ALA A 126 1.21 -3.15 -15.56
CA ALA A 126 2.30 -3.88 -16.20
C ALA A 126 2.71 -3.29 -17.57
N GLY A 127 1.73 -2.85 -18.37
CA GLY A 127 1.94 -2.33 -19.72
C GLY A 127 2.43 -0.88 -19.78
N GLY A 128 2.14 -0.08 -18.75
CA GLY A 128 2.72 1.24 -18.58
C GLY A 128 4.11 1.12 -17.95
N ARG A 129 5.19 1.30 -18.72
CA ARG A 129 6.53 1.52 -18.15
C ARG A 129 6.51 2.78 -17.30
N LEU A 130 6.21 2.65 -16.02
CA LEU A 130 6.61 3.62 -15.01
C LEU A 130 8.11 3.38 -14.81
N THR A 131 8.93 4.09 -15.56
CA THR A 131 10.36 4.21 -15.28
C THR A 131 10.50 4.65 -13.82
N PRO A 132 11.27 3.94 -12.99
CA PRO A 132 11.69 4.48 -11.70
C PRO A 132 12.38 5.83 -11.97
N GLY A 133 12.06 6.85 -11.18
CA GLY A 133 12.80 8.11 -11.21
C GLY A 133 14.30 7.84 -11.04
N PRO A 134 15.20 8.69 -11.59
CA PRO A 134 16.63 8.43 -11.51
C PRO A 134 17.08 8.56 -10.05
N GLY A 135 17.36 7.43 -9.40
CA GLY A 135 17.81 7.42 -8.02
C GLY A 135 18.16 6.02 -7.50
N VAL A 136 19.45 5.70 -7.57
CA VAL A 136 20.17 4.64 -6.82
C VAL A 136 20.08 3.22 -7.39
N LEU A 137 20.96 2.96 -8.36
CA LEU A 137 21.82 1.77 -8.28
C LEU A 137 22.96 2.08 -7.30
N ALA A 138 22.98 1.40 -6.15
CA ALA A 138 24.21 1.19 -5.38
C ALA A 138 24.04 0.03 -4.37
N GLY A 139 24.89 -0.98 -4.49
CA GLY A 139 25.28 -1.86 -3.38
C GLY A 139 24.65 -3.25 -3.37
N ALA A 140 25.21 -4.17 -4.16
CA ALA A 140 25.15 -5.59 -3.82
C ALA A 140 25.89 -5.82 -2.49
N GLY A 141 25.12 -5.96 -1.40
CA GLY A 141 25.58 -6.41 -0.10
C GLY A 141 24.95 -7.77 0.22
N THR A 142 25.79 -8.72 0.63
CA THR A 142 25.51 -10.12 0.94
C THR A 142 24.34 -10.30 1.94
N PRO A 143 23.50 -11.35 1.83
CA PRO A 143 22.41 -11.54 2.77
C PRO A 143 22.90 -12.24 4.05
N GLU A 144 23.11 -11.49 5.13
CA GLU A 144 23.03 -12.07 6.47
C GLU A 144 21.54 -12.19 6.84
N ARG A 145 21.08 -13.45 6.82
CA ARG A 145 19.74 -13.83 7.29
C ARG A 145 19.72 -13.69 8.80
N ARG A 146 18.80 -12.87 9.32
CA ARG A 146 18.32 -13.03 10.69
C ARG A 146 16.84 -12.73 10.75
N TRP A 147 16.05 -13.80 10.71
CA TRP A 147 14.66 -13.78 11.14
C TRP A 147 14.63 -13.94 12.66
N LEU A 148 13.95 -13.02 13.35
CA LEU A 148 13.30 -13.28 14.63
C LEU A 148 11.81 -13.06 14.43
#